data_AF-A0A1G3UI61-F1
#
_entry.id   AF-A0A1G3UI61-F1
#
_cell.length_a   1.000
_cell.length_b   1.000
_cell.length_c   1.000
_cell.angle_alpha   90.00
_cell.angle_beta   90.00
_cell.angle_gamma   90.00
#
_symmetry.space_group_name_H-M   'P 1'
#
loop_
_entity.id
_entity.type
_entity.pdbx_description
1 polymer ?
#
loop_
_entity_poly.entity_id
_entity_poly.type
_entity_poly.pdbx_seq_one_letter_code
_entity_poly.pdbx_strand_id
1 'polypeptide(L)'
;MGMIIRMNRYYSKSILLFLIMQPTFYFAIGFAILCDYDIFAIIFLFLKTADVATKILLIEQIFTKKSLSQEMSLILLSPIDSFLPYMGLIIYPILIALAI
;
A
#
# COMPACT_ATOMS: atom_id res chain seq x y z
N MET A 1 -1.57 -15.52 3.58
CA MET A 1 -2.76 -14.99 4.27
C MET A 1 -2.52 -14.43 5.68
N GLY A 2 -1.54 -14.90 6.46
CA GLY A 2 -1.37 -14.47 7.86
C GLY A 2 -1.21 -12.96 8.10
N MET A 3 -0.52 -12.24 7.19
CA MET A 3 -0.36 -10.79 7.30
C MET A 3 -1.68 -10.03 7.13
N ILE A 4 -2.47 -10.41 6.12
CA ILE A 4 -3.78 -9.81 5.83
C ILE A 4 -4.76 -10.04 6.99
N ILE A 5 -4.73 -11.22 7.63
CA ILE A 5 -5.54 -11.52 8.82
C ILE A 5 -5.15 -10.62 10.00
N ARG A 6 -3.84 -10.41 10.23
CA ARG A 6 -3.37 -9.49 11.27
C ARG A 6 -3.83 -8.06 10.99
N MET A 7 -3.70 -7.60 9.75
CA MET A 7 -4.14 -6.26 9.34
C MET A 7 -5.65 -6.08 9.53
N ASN A 8 -6.45 -7.09 9.17
CA ASN A 8 -7.89 -7.08 9.41
C ASN A 8 -8.24 -6.98 10.90
N ARG A 9 -7.48 -7.64 11.79
CA ARG A 9 -7.72 -7.54 13.24
C ARG A 9 -7.61 -6.10 13.78
N TYR A 10 -6.73 -5.29 13.19
CA TYR A 10 -6.60 -3.87 13.56
C TYR A 10 -7.62 -3.01 12.83
N TYR A 11 -7.82 -3.26 11.53
CA TYR A 11 -8.83 -2.57 10.71
C TYR A 11 -10.24 -2.71 11.30
N SER A 12 -10.62 -3.92 11.74
CA SER A 12 -11.94 -4.20 12.31
C SER A 12 -12.22 -3.47 13.62
N LYS A 13 -11.17 -3.04 14.34
CA LYS A 13 -11.31 -2.21 15.55
C LYS A 13 -11.42 -0.74 15.19
N SER A 14 -10.56 -0.25 14.29
CA SER A 14 -10.55 1.14 13.83
C SER A 14 -9.67 1.30 12.59
N ILE A 15 -10.12 2.15 11.66
CA ILE A 15 -9.33 2.63 10.52
C ILE A 15 -8.01 3.28 10.97
N LEU A 16 -8.00 3.97 12.12
CA LEU A 16 -6.82 4.66 12.63
C LEU A 16 -5.72 3.68 13.06
N LEU A 17 -6.10 2.57 13.71
CA LEU A 17 -5.14 1.52 14.10
C LEU A 17 -4.49 0.86 12.88
N PHE A 18 -5.26 0.72 11.79
CA PHE A 18 -4.74 0.24 10.53
C PHE A 18 -3.76 1.23 9.88
N LEU A 19 -4.06 2.52 9.90
CA LEU A 19 -3.18 3.55 9.34
C LEU A 19 -1.86 3.66 10.13
N ILE A 20 -1.91 3.62 11.47
CA ILE A 20 -0.71 3.62 12.33
C ILE A 20 0.26 2.48 11.98
N MET A 21 -0.28 1.33 11.54
CA MET A 21 0.53 0.18 11.10
C MET A 21 1.32 0.41 9.80
N GLN A 22 1.13 1.53 9.10
CA GLN A 22 1.79 1.85 7.82
C GLN A 22 2.87 2.93 8.03
N PRO A 23 4.01 2.63 8.66
CA PRO A 23 5.05 3.64 8.94
C PRO A 23 5.59 4.30 7.67
N THR A 24 5.64 3.55 6.56
CA THR A 24 6.12 4.05 5.26
C THR A 24 5.18 5.08 4.61
N PHE A 25 3.88 5.07 4.98
CA PHE A 25 2.94 6.09 4.53
C PHE A 25 3.24 7.44 5.21
N TYR A 26 3.46 7.43 6.53
CA TYR A 26 3.86 8.64 7.26
C TYR A 26 5.24 9.14 6.85
N PHE A 27 6.18 8.23 6.56
CA PHE A 27 7.46 8.61 5.97
C PHE A 27 7.27 9.36 4.65
N ALA A 28 6.39 8.89 3.76
CA ALA A 28 6.13 9.56 2.49
C ALA A 28 5.49 10.96 2.67
N ILE A 29 4.60 11.13 3.66
CA ILE A 29 4.06 12.45 4.00
C ILE A 29 5.18 13.38 4.46
N GLY A 30 6.00 12.93 5.41
CA GLY A 30 7.12 13.71 5.93
C GLY A 30 8.13 14.04 4.82
N PHE A 31 8.43 13.09 3.96
CA PHE A 31 9.33 13.27 2.82
C PHE A 31 8.81 14.33 1.84
N ALA A 32 7.52 14.29 1.49
CA ALA A 32 6.91 15.31 0.64
C ALA A 32 6.99 16.72 1.26
N ILE A 33 6.82 16.85 2.58
CA ILE A 33 6.97 18.13 3.28
C ILE A 33 8.42 18.60 3.27
N LEU A 34 9.38 17.69 3.48
CA LEU A 34 10.81 18.02 3.52
C LEU A 34 11.37 18.42 2.15
N CYS A 35 10.79 17.91 1.07
CA CYS A 35 11.17 18.23 -0.31
C CYS A 35 10.30 19.36 -0.91
N ASP A 36 9.68 20.21 -0.09
CA ASP A 36 8.82 21.32 -0.54
C ASP A 36 7.76 20.93 -1.58
N TYR A 37 7.20 19.72 -1.43
CA TYR A 37 6.21 19.14 -2.34
C TYR A 37 6.71 18.96 -3.78
N ASP A 38 7.98 18.60 -3.96
CA ASP A 38 8.51 18.19 -5.27
C ASP A 38 7.63 17.12 -5.95
N ILE A 39 7.57 17.16 -7.29
CA ILE A 39 6.69 16.29 -8.07
C ILE A 39 7.00 14.80 -7.86
N PHE A 40 8.27 14.42 -7.69
CA PHE A 40 8.66 13.03 -7.44
C PHE A 40 8.32 12.60 -6.01
N ALA A 41 8.40 13.51 -5.04
CA ALA A 41 7.94 13.27 -3.68
C ALA A 41 6.41 13.12 -3.60
N ILE A 42 5.66 13.91 -4.37
CA ILE A 42 4.20 13.76 -4.52
C ILE A 42 3.86 12.42 -5.18
N ILE A 43 4.56 12.03 -6.24
CA ILE A 43 4.37 10.71 -6.88
C ILE A 43 4.64 9.58 -5.88
N PHE A 44 5.71 9.68 -5.09
CA PHE A 44 6.01 8.71 -4.04
C PHE A 44 4.90 8.62 -3.00
N LEU A 45 4.37 9.75 -2.53
CA LEU A 45 3.23 9.80 -1.62
C LEU A 45 1.95 9.19 -2.24
N PHE A 46 1.69 9.47 -3.51
CA PHE A 46 0.55 8.89 -4.23
C PHE A 46 0.66 7.37 -4.30
N LEU A 47 1.84 6.83 -4.64
CA LEU A 47 2.08 5.38 -4.67
C LEU A 47 1.85 4.74 -3.29
N LYS A 48 2.27 5.38 -2.20
CA LYS A 48 1.99 4.88 -0.85
C LYS A 48 0.51 4.97 -0.48
N THR A 49 -0.18 6.01 -0.92
CA THR A 49 -1.62 6.15 -0.73
C THR A 49 -2.38 5.04 -1.46
N ALA A 50 -2.01 4.76 -2.72
CA ALA A 50 -2.60 3.68 -3.51
C ALA A 50 -2.37 2.31 -2.87
N ASP A 51 -1.16 2.04 -2.36
CA ASP A 51 -0.85 0.79 -1.64
C ASP A 51 -1.75 0.60 -0.40
N VAL A 52 -1.88 1.63 0.44
CA VAL A 52 -2.74 1.61 1.63
C VAL A 52 -4.21 1.43 1.26
N ALA A 53 -4.70 2.16 0.25
CA ALA A 53 -6.08 2.06 -0.24
C ALA A 53 -6.38 0.66 -0.77
N THR A 54 -5.47 0.09 -1.57
CA THR A 54 -5.63 -1.27 -2.12
C THR A 54 -5.71 -2.32 -1.02
N LYS A 55 -4.89 -2.18 0.04
CA LYS A 55 -4.95 -3.06 1.21
C LYS A 55 -6.29 -2.96 1.95
N ILE A 56 -6.87 -1.77 2.08
CA ILE A 56 -8.21 -1.58 2.67
C ILE A 56 -9.26 -2.30 1.83
N LEU A 57 -9.26 -2.07 0.51
CA LEU A 57 -10.18 -2.71 -0.42
C LEU A 57 -10.10 -4.24 -0.35
N LEU A 58 -8.88 -4.78 -0.29
CA LEU A 58 -8.65 -6.23 -0.14
C LEU A 58 -9.22 -6.76 1.18
N ILE A 59 -9.00 -6.06 2.30
CA ILE A 59 -9.54 -6.45 3.59
C ILE A 59 -11.07 -6.46 3.56
N GLU A 60 -11.70 -5.42 3.04
CA GLU A 60 -13.17 -5.35 2.96
C GLU A 60 -13.76 -6.43 2.05
N GLN A 61 -13.14 -6.70 0.91
CA GLN A 61 -13.60 -7.74 0.01
C GLN A 61 -13.47 -9.15 0.61
N ILE A 62 -12.33 -9.44 1.26
CA ILE A 62 -12.06 -10.76 1.84
C ILE A 62 -12.91 -11.01 3.08
N PHE A 63 -13.00 -10.05 4.01
CA PHE A 63 -13.60 -10.28 5.33
C PHE A 63 -15.04 -9.79 5.48
N THR A 64 -15.40 -8.68 4.82
CA THR A 64 -16.76 -8.10 4.93
C THR A 64 -17.69 -8.69 3.90
N LYS A 65 -17.30 -8.65 2.62
CA LYS A 65 -18.16 -9.13 1.52
C LYS A 65 -18.15 -10.65 1.40
N LYS A 66 -17.09 -11.34 1.86
CA LYS A 66 -16.86 -12.81 1.72
C LYS A 66 -17.01 -13.35 0.28
N SER A 67 -17.24 -12.47 -0.68
CA SER A 67 -17.32 -12.71 -2.10
C SER A 67 -16.10 -12.05 -2.70
N LEU A 68 -15.04 -12.82 -2.88
CA LEU A 68 -14.07 -12.47 -3.89
C LEU A 68 -14.84 -12.44 -5.21
N SER A 69 -14.98 -11.26 -5.83
CA SER A 69 -15.49 -11.23 -7.20
C SER A 69 -14.60 -12.17 -8.03
N GLN A 70 -15.20 -12.85 -8.99
CA GLN A 70 -14.49 -13.84 -9.80
C GLN A 70 -13.23 -13.24 -10.45
N GLU A 71 -13.27 -11.95 -10.78
CA GLU A 71 -12.13 -11.16 -11.24
C GLU A 71 -11.04 -10.96 -10.17
N MET A 72 -11.42 -10.63 -8.94
CA MET A 72 -10.45 -10.40 -7.86
C MET A 72 -9.83 -11.70 -7.35
N SER A 73 -10.58 -12.82 -7.35
CA SER A 73 -10.01 -14.13 -7.05
C SER A 73 -8.99 -14.53 -8.12
N LEU A 74 -9.28 -14.28 -9.40
CA LEU A 74 -8.35 -14.52 -10.50
C LEU A 74 -7.08 -13.66 -10.38
N ILE A 75 -7.20 -12.39 -10.00
CA ILE A 75 -6.04 -11.52 -9.76
C ILE A 75 -5.21 -12.01 -8.57
N LEU A 76 -5.85 -12.42 -7.47
CA LEU A 76 -5.15 -12.90 -6.27
C LEU A 76 -4.51 -14.27 -6.44
N LEU A 77 -5.08 -15.12 -7.30
CA LEU A 77 -4.54 -16.43 -7.66
C LEU A 77 -3.57 -16.35 -8.84
N SER A 78 -3.56 -15.22 -9.56
CA SER A 78 -2.61 -14.98 -10.63
C SER A 78 -1.20 -15.01 -10.04
N PRO A 79 -0.28 -15.78 -10.62
CA PRO A 79 1.10 -15.76 -10.19
C PRO A 79 1.61 -14.32 -10.34
N ILE A 80 1.94 -13.70 -9.20
CA ILE A 80 2.65 -12.43 -9.20
C ILE A 80 3.97 -12.69 -9.91
N ASP A 81 4.17 -12.00 -11.03
CA ASP A 81 5.41 -12.11 -11.79
C ASP A 81 6.58 -11.87 -10.84
N SER A 82 7.60 -12.72 -10.92
CA SER A 82 8.68 -12.77 -9.93
C SER A 82 9.46 -11.45 -9.87
N PHE A 83 9.32 -10.59 -10.87
CA PHE A 83 9.87 -9.24 -10.92
C PHE A 83 9.12 -8.21 -10.04
N LEU A 84 7.80 -8.35 -9.86
CA LEU A 84 6.95 -7.35 -9.20
C LEU A 84 7.41 -6.99 -7.78
N PRO A 85 7.84 -7.93 -6.91
CA PRO A 85 8.38 -7.61 -5.59
C PRO A 85 9.66 -6.77 -5.62
N TYR A 86 10.48 -6.90 -6.67
CA TYR A 86 11.74 -6.17 -6.83
C TYR A 86 11.55 -4.77 -7.41
N MET A 87 10.43 -4.50 -8.08
CA MET A 87 10.13 -3.17 -8.62
C MET A 87 10.17 -2.09 -7.54
N GLY A 88 9.66 -2.38 -6.34
CA GLY A 88 9.71 -1.45 -5.21
C GLY A 88 11.14 -1.11 -4.74
N LEU A 89 12.10 -2.02 -4.93
CA LEU A 89 13.51 -1.79 -4.55
C LEU A 89 14.21 -0.82 -5.50
N ILE A 90 13.71 -0.67 -6.74
CA ILE A 90 14.31 0.21 -7.74
C ILE A 90 13.54 1.53 -7.80
N ILE A 91 12.21 1.45 -7.90
CA ILE A 91 11.35 2.62 -8.11
C ILE A 91 11.43 3.59 -6.93
N TYR A 92 11.39 3.10 -5.68
CA TYR A 92 11.36 3.99 -4.53
C TYR A 92 12.67 4.75 -4.30
N PRO A 93 13.86 4.13 -4.33
CA PRO A 93 15.11 4.88 -4.23
C PRO A 93 15.32 5.89 -5.35
N ILE A 94 14.93 5.55 -6.59
CA ILE A 94 15.01 6.49 -7.72
C ILE A 94 14.11 7.70 -7.48
N LEU A 95 12.85 7.50 -7.07
CA LEU A 95 11.94 8.61 -6.77
C LEU A 95 12.46 9.49 -5.63
N ILE A 96 13.06 8.89 -4.60
CA ILE A 96 13.67 9.64 -3.50
C ILE A 96 14.88 10.44 -4.01
N ALA A 97 15.75 9.83 -4.82
CA ALA A 97 16.95 10.48 -5.36
C ALA A 97 16.63 11.61 -6.35
N LEU A 98 15.50 11.53 -7.07
CA LEU A 98 15.05 12.59 -7.98
C LEU A 98 14.37 13.76 -7.25
N ALA A 99 13.89 13.54 -6.02
CA ALA A 99 13.19 14.55 -5.22
C ALA A 99 14.11 15.34 -4.29
N ILE A 100 15.37 14.92 -4.11
CA ILE A 100 16.42 15.59 -3.31
C ILE A 100 17.33 16.36 -4.25
#